data_AF-A0A4Q6EUV5-F1
#
_entry.id   AF-A0A4Q6EUV5-F1
#
_cell.length_a   1.000
_cell.length_b   1.000
_cell.length_c   1.000
_cell.angle_alpha   90.00
_cell.angle_beta   90.00
_cell.angle_gamma   90.00
#
_symmetry.space_group_name_H-M   'P 1'
#
loop_
_entity.id
_entity.type
_entity.pdbx_description
1 polymer ?
#
loop_
_entity_poly.entity_id
_entity_poly.type
_entity_poly.pdbx_seq_one_letter_code
_entity_poly.pdbx_strand_id
1 'polypeptide(L)'
;MPTRVLGRLLPETAPSRRLQSFRALAQNLPSPGAKPPRKIRRNTQVFLTFWPIKPNGEGAMKKKSTYLSFAARCAFPALLMLGGLSNGHASPLQQAARMHERLVGAPPSDPQTTLDMEALIRANRGREAAYLAMDAEHFYRSSLKNFFTPWSNAAENPDAPLNDFTATAIGMVRDDVPFDQALYGDIIYVGHDDLVHTMTAADDGVIETRRHIVPFNAFATLTNSHYTEFETKLIDPDNLSDITTQRSRISFKRFLQRKSQLAVLNQKAARITESAGLLTTNQAGFEFFTAGTNRRAVRFAFKNFLCHDMEQLQDTSRSDFRVRQDVDRAPAGDTRIFKQTCVGCHAGMDALAGAFAQYNFDNGTIRQRNTVNAKYTQNGSVYPAGFVTTNNSWINLWASGPNAALGFKGATSGSGARALGELLSKTDAFSQCMAKRVFQKVCLRSPSEAEAATVKSLATQFVANNHSMKSLFASVSLLPQCLGE
;
A
#
# COMPACT_ATOMS: atom_id res chain seq x y z
N MET A 1 -60.58 40.17 17.97
CA MET A 1 -61.80 39.70 18.68
C MET A 1 -62.88 39.41 17.65
N PRO A 2 -63.88 38.56 17.94
CA PRO A 2 -64.03 37.55 19.01
C PRO A 2 -63.94 36.11 18.40
N THR A 3 -64.36 34.97 18.94
CA THR A 3 -64.92 34.53 20.24
C THR A 3 -64.49 33.06 20.53
N ARG A 4 -64.85 32.53 21.71
CA ARG A 4 -64.99 31.07 22.01
C ARG A 4 -66.48 30.70 22.07
N VAL A 5 -66.83 29.40 21.95
CA VAL A 5 -67.66 28.57 22.89
C VAL A 5 -67.43 27.09 22.44
N LEU A 6 -66.92 26.09 23.18
CA LEU A 6 -67.19 25.45 24.50
C LEU A 6 -68.37 24.45 24.53
N GLY A 7 -68.06 23.16 24.72
CA GLY A 7 -69.03 22.09 25.00
C GLY A 7 -68.35 20.86 25.62
N ARG A 8 -68.63 20.58 26.90
CA ARG A 8 -68.22 19.35 27.61
C ARG A 8 -69.39 18.36 27.63
N LEU A 9 -69.11 17.06 27.75
CA LEU A 9 -69.56 16.18 28.85
C LEU A 9 -68.99 14.75 28.69
N LEU A 10 -68.77 14.07 29.82
CA LEU A 10 -68.42 12.63 29.92
C LEU A 10 -69.72 11.79 30.01
N PRO A 11 -69.66 10.46 29.92
CA PRO A 11 -69.50 9.66 31.15
C PRO A 11 -68.67 8.35 30.99
N GLU A 12 -68.28 7.76 32.13
CA GLU A 12 -68.34 6.32 32.55
C GLU A 12 -68.07 5.17 31.52
N THR A 13 -67.47 4.01 31.82
CA THR A 13 -67.16 3.30 33.09
C THR A 13 -66.16 2.14 32.84
N ALA A 14 -65.52 1.62 33.90
CA ALA A 14 -65.03 0.23 34.00
C ALA A 14 -66.10 -0.60 34.79
N PRO A 15 -66.09 -1.96 34.96
CA PRO A 15 -64.92 -2.87 34.86
C PRO A 15 -65.16 -4.36 34.44
N SER A 16 -64.05 -5.14 34.35
CA SER A 16 -63.85 -6.56 34.75
C SER A 16 -64.90 -7.68 34.50
N ARG A 17 -64.44 -8.87 34.02
CA ARG A 17 -64.33 -10.14 34.81
C ARG A 17 -64.21 -11.44 33.96
N ARG A 18 -63.26 -12.32 34.37
CA ARG A 18 -63.39 -13.80 34.53
C ARG A 18 -63.63 -14.66 33.25
N LEU A 19 -63.39 -15.97 33.18
CA LEU A 19 -62.67 -16.97 34.01
C LEU A 19 -62.36 -18.23 33.14
N GLN A 20 -61.66 -19.20 33.74
CA GLN A 20 -61.42 -20.62 33.36
C GLN A 20 -60.07 -20.87 32.64
N SER A 21 -59.06 -21.60 33.16
CA SER A 21 -58.93 -22.74 34.12
C SER A 21 -59.24 -24.12 33.49
N PHE A 22 -58.56 -25.24 33.74
CA PHE A 22 -57.68 -25.66 34.86
C PHE A 22 -56.86 -26.94 34.49
N ARG A 23 -55.71 -27.18 35.17
CA ARG A 23 -55.08 -28.51 35.49
C ARG A 23 -54.60 -29.43 34.34
N ALA A 24 -53.59 -30.30 34.47
CA ALA A 24 -52.51 -30.56 35.46
C ALA A 24 -51.37 -31.34 34.71
N LEU A 25 -50.26 -31.87 35.26
CA LEU A 25 -49.76 -32.09 36.62
C LEU A 25 -48.20 -32.15 36.58
N ALA A 26 -47.52 -31.99 37.72
CA ALA A 26 -46.06 -31.92 37.81
C ALA A 26 -45.35 -33.30 37.89
N GLN A 27 -44.03 -33.34 37.63
CA GLN A 27 -43.06 -34.07 38.47
C GLN A 27 -41.58 -33.75 38.17
N ASN A 28 -40.75 -33.89 39.21
CA ASN A 28 -39.28 -34.00 39.24
C ASN A 28 -38.39 -32.75 39.09
N LEU A 29 -38.26 -32.03 40.21
CA LEU A 29 -36.98 -31.49 40.69
C LEU A 29 -36.43 -32.41 41.80
N PRO A 30 -35.09 -32.49 41.97
CA PRO A 30 -34.49 -32.60 43.29
C PRO A 30 -33.62 -31.36 43.61
N SER A 31 -33.63 -30.96 44.89
CA SER A 31 -32.99 -29.73 45.41
C SER A 31 -31.67 -30.06 46.16
N PRO A 32 -30.97 -29.17 46.90
CA PRO A 32 -29.50 -29.15 46.88
C PRO A 32 -28.81 -29.62 48.18
N GLY A 33 -27.52 -29.94 48.09
CA GLY A 33 -26.60 -29.83 49.23
C GLY A 33 -25.39 -30.78 49.25
N ALA A 34 -24.19 -30.26 48.95
CA ALA A 34 -22.91 -30.67 49.55
C ALA A 34 -21.79 -29.66 49.22
N LYS A 35 -20.72 -29.66 50.04
CA LYS A 35 -19.65 -28.63 50.09
C LYS A 35 -18.48 -28.85 49.09
N PRO A 36 -17.61 -27.84 48.85
CA PRO A 36 -16.74 -27.79 47.67
C PRO A 36 -15.29 -28.25 47.91
N PRO A 37 -14.53 -28.57 46.83
CA PRO A 37 -13.07 -28.63 46.87
C PRO A 37 -12.37 -27.51 46.07
N ARG A 38 -11.54 -26.76 46.81
CA ARG A 38 -10.21 -26.22 46.44
C ARG A 38 -9.98 -25.47 45.10
N LYS A 39 -9.72 -24.17 45.28
CA LYS A 39 -8.86 -23.27 44.48
C LYS A 39 -7.89 -23.98 43.50
N ILE A 40 -8.05 -23.73 42.20
CA ILE A 40 -6.96 -23.81 41.22
C ILE A 40 -6.44 -22.39 40.98
N ARG A 41 -5.12 -22.20 41.07
CA ARG A 41 -4.47 -20.90 40.93
C ARG A 41 -4.56 -20.41 39.49
N ARG A 42 -4.89 -19.13 39.28
CA ARG A 42 -4.50 -18.41 38.06
C ARG A 42 -2.97 -18.40 38.03
N ASN A 43 -2.38 -18.88 36.94
CA ASN A 43 -0.97 -18.63 36.66
C ASN A 43 -0.88 -17.95 35.30
N THR A 44 -0.59 -16.65 35.35
CA THR A 44 -0.34 -15.81 34.19
C THR A 44 1.01 -16.23 33.59
N GLN A 45 1.03 -16.71 32.34
CA GLN A 45 2.27 -16.74 31.57
C GLN A 45 2.08 -16.06 30.22
N VAL A 46 2.92 -15.05 30.01
CA VAL A 46 3.02 -14.27 28.79
C VAL A 46 3.77 -15.10 27.76
N PHE A 47 3.13 -15.41 26.64
CA PHE A 47 3.82 -16.00 25.50
C PHE A 47 4.59 -14.92 24.74
N LEU A 48 5.85 -14.70 25.16
CA LEU A 48 6.87 -14.03 24.36
C LEU A 48 7.43 -15.02 23.34
N THR A 49 6.97 -14.95 22.09
CA THR A 49 7.57 -15.69 20.97
C THR A 49 8.85 -14.99 20.51
N PHE A 50 9.99 -15.35 21.12
CA PHE A 50 11.30 -14.99 20.61
C PHE A 50 11.69 -15.90 19.44
N TRP A 51 12.03 -15.29 18.30
CA TRP A 51 12.61 -15.97 17.15
C TRP A 51 14.15 -15.96 17.30
N PRO A 52 14.85 -17.11 17.31
CA PRO A 52 16.30 -17.12 17.49
C PRO A 52 17.02 -16.71 16.19
N ILE A 53 17.85 -15.67 16.30
CA ILE A 53 18.82 -15.27 15.29
C ILE A 53 20.03 -16.22 15.38
N LYS A 54 20.48 -16.78 14.24
CA LYS A 54 21.76 -17.49 14.16
C LYS A 54 22.91 -16.48 13.99
N PRO A 55 23.99 -16.54 14.79
CA PRO A 55 25.23 -15.86 14.46
C PRO A 55 26.04 -16.68 13.45
N ASN A 56 26.55 -16.03 12.40
CA ASN A 56 27.57 -16.61 11.54
C ASN A 56 28.94 -16.47 12.22
N GLY A 57 29.64 -17.60 12.42
CA GLY A 57 31.01 -17.61 12.91
C GLY A 57 32.01 -17.71 11.76
N GLU A 58 32.91 -16.75 11.64
CA GLU A 58 34.10 -16.88 10.79
C GLU A 58 35.08 -17.87 11.42
N GLY A 59 35.69 -18.73 10.59
CA GLY A 59 36.60 -19.77 11.04
C GLY A 59 37.70 -20.03 10.02
N ALA A 60 38.71 -19.17 9.98
CA ALA A 60 39.87 -19.35 9.11
C ALA A 60 40.76 -20.52 9.59
N MET A 61 41.16 -21.41 8.67
CA MET A 61 42.29 -22.31 8.94
C MET A 61 43.16 -22.52 7.70
N LYS A 62 44.40 -22.02 7.79
CA LYS A 62 45.45 -22.24 6.78
C LYS A 62 45.93 -23.68 6.85
N LYS A 63 46.05 -24.36 5.70
CA LYS A 63 47.06 -25.42 5.52
C LYS A 63 47.81 -25.22 4.21
N LYS A 64 49.14 -25.20 4.31
CA LYS A 64 50.06 -25.21 3.18
C LYS A 64 50.15 -26.62 2.61
N SER A 65 50.27 -26.75 1.30
CA SER A 65 50.99 -27.88 0.70
C SER A 65 51.67 -27.42 -0.58
N THR A 66 52.99 -27.34 -0.54
CA THR A 66 53.84 -27.34 -1.73
C THR A 66 53.75 -28.72 -2.39
N TYR A 67 53.93 -28.83 -3.71
CA TYR A 67 54.98 -29.67 -4.34
C TYR A 67 54.88 -29.73 -5.87
N LEU A 68 56.07 -29.75 -6.48
CA LEU A 68 56.46 -30.23 -7.82
C LEU A 68 55.80 -29.67 -9.08
N SER A 69 56.63 -28.88 -9.77
CA SER A 69 56.66 -28.62 -11.20
C SER A 69 56.58 -29.88 -12.07
N PHE A 70 55.89 -29.78 -13.21
CA PHE A 70 56.30 -30.44 -14.44
C PHE A 70 56.16 -29.45 -15.61
N ALA A 71 57.22 -29.32 -16.41
CA ALA A 71 57.24 -28.39 -17.54
C ALA A 71 56.89 -29.11 -18.84
N ALA A 72 56.00 -28.54 -19.64
CA ALA A 72 55.83 -28.89 -21.04
C ALA A 72 55.71 -27.60 -21.85
N ARG A 73 56.69 -27.36 -22.74
CA ARG A 73 56.72 -26.19 -23.63
C ARG A 73 55.86 -26.47 -24.87
N CYS A 74 54.81 -25.67 -25.09
CA CYS A 74 54.20 -25.51 -26.39
C CYS A 74 54.29 -24.04 -26.79
N ALA A 75 55.21 -23.72 -27.71
CA ALA A 75 55.32 -22.40 -28.28
C ALA A 75 54.30 -22.25 -29.42
N PHE A 76 53.31 -21.39 -29.24
CA PHE A 76 52.51 -20.82 -30.33
C PHE A 76 52.93 -19.36 -30.52
N PRO A 77 53.10 -18.88 -31.75
CA PRO A 77 53.43 -17.48 -31.99
C PRO A 77 52.24 -16.60 -31.60
N ALA A 78 52.45 -15.69 -30.66
CA ALA A 78 51.46 -14.69 -30.27
C ALA A 78 51.28 -13.68 -31.42
N LEU A 79 50.32 -13.97 -32.30
CA LEU A 79 49.83 -12.97 -33.25
C LEU A 79 49.16 -11.85 -32.45
N LEU A 80 49.86 -10.72 -32.35
CA LEU A 80 49.43 -9.56 -31.57
C LEU A 80 48.25 -8.87 -32.28
N MET A 81 47.06 -9.43 -32.15
CA MET A 81 45.82 -8.77 -32.51
C MET A 81 45.67 -7.52 -31.64
N LEU A 82 46.00 -6.35 -32.20
CA LEU A 82 45.44 -5.08 -31.74
C LEU A 82 43.94 -5.06 -32.07
N GLY A 83 43.17 -5.87 -31.33
CA GLY A 83 41.74 -5.70 -31.22
C GLY A 83 41.51 -4.36 -30.53
N GLY A 84 41.27 -3.32 -31.30
CA GLY A 84 40.76 -2.07 -30.77
C GLY A 84 39.52 -2.37 -29.95
N LEU A 85 39.49 -1.91 -28.70
CA LEU A 85 38.31 -1.99 -27.84
C LEU A 85 37.22 -1.09 -28.45
N SER A 86 36.50 -1.62 -29.42
CA SER A 86 35.21 -1.09 -29.83
C SER A 86 34.28 -1.29 -28.64
N ASN A 87 33.98 -0.19 -27.94
CA ASN A 87 32.83 -0.14 -27.04
C ASN A 87 31.60 -0.49 -27.89
N GLY A 88 31.17 -1.76 -27.78
CA GLY A 88 30.12 -2.34 -28.59
C GLY A 88 28.77 -1.83 -28.12
N HIS A 89 28.44 -0.58 -28.48
CA HIS A 89 27.07 -0.08 -28.40
C HIS A 89 26.16 -1.10 -29.07
N ALA A 90 25.11 -1.50 -28.37
CA ALA A 90 24.23 -2.53 -28.89
C ALA A 90 23.48 -1.99 -30.12
N SER A 91 23.09 -2.90 -31.01
CA SER A 91 22.28 -2.46 -32.16
C SER A 91 20.95 -1.87 -31.67
N PRO A 92 20.33 -0.94 -32.42
CA PRO A 92 19.01 -0.41 -32.08
C PRO A 92 17.94 -1.49 -31.84
N LEU A 93 18.03 -2.64 -32.51
CA LEU A 93 17.21 -3.83 -32.25
C LEU A 93 17.46 -4.43 -30.85
N GLN A 94 18.73 -4.57 -30.46
CA GLN A 94 19.09 -5.06 -29.13
C GLN A 94 18.71 -4.05 -28.03
N GLN A 95 18.81 -2.75 -28.29
CA GLN A 95 18.30 -1.71 -27.39
C GLN A 95 16.77 -1.80 -27.23
N ALA A 96 16.02 -1.97 -28.33
CA ALA A 96 14.57 -2.15 -28.32
C ALA A 96 14.16 -3.36 -27.47
N ALA A 97 14.76 -4.53 -27.73
CA ALA A 97 14.48 -5.76 -26.98
C ALA A 97 14.74 -5.58 -25.47
N ARG A 98 15.92 -5.06 -25.09
CA ARG A 98 16.26 -4.85 -23.67
C ARG A 98 15.40 -3.78 -23.01
N MET A 99 15.05 -2.70 -23.72
CA MET A 99 14.14 -1.67 -23.22
C MET A 99 12.76 -2.29 -22.86
N HIS A 100 12.21 -3.12 -23.75
CA HIS A 100 10.96 -3.82 -23.49
C HIS A 100 11.08 -4.79 -22.30
N GLU A 101 12.14 -5.62 -22.26
CA GLU A 101 12.38 -6.53 -21.13
C GLU A 101 12.48 -5.80 -19.77
N ARG A 102 13.15 -4.65 -19.71
CA ARG A 102 13.28 -3.88 -18.45
C ARG A 102 11.98 -3.22 -18.01
N LEU A 103 11.21 -2.68 -18.95
CA LEU A 103 9.92 -2.05 -18.68
C LEU A 103 8.85 -3.09 -18.36
N VAL A 104 8.70 -4.13 -19.18
CA VAL A 104 7.57 -5.06 -19.17
C VAL A 104 7.86 -6.34 -18.37
N GLY A 105 9.13 -6.75 -18.26
CA GLY A 105 9.56 -7.98 -17.59
C GLY A 105 9.61 -9.22 -18.48
N ALA A 106 9.39 -9.07 -19.80
CA ALA A 106 9.46 -10.12 -20.81
C ALA A 106 9.78 -9.50 -22.18
N PRO A 107 10.21 -10.27 -23.19
CA PRO A 107 10.23 -9.84 -24.60
C PRO A 107 8.83 -9.49 -25.12
N PRO A 108 8.70 -8.75 -26.22
CA PRO A 108 7.42 -8.53 -26.89
C PRO A 108 6.78 -9.86 -27.34
N SER A 109 5.46 -9.98 -27.19
CA SER A 109 4.70 -11.14 -27.69
C SER A 109 4.55 -11.13 -29.21
N ASP A 110 4.58 -9.94 -29.83
CA ASP A 110 4.62 -9.74 -31.27
C ASP A 110 6.02 -9.23 -31.67
N PRO A 111 6.77 -9.96 -32.51
CA PRO A 111 8.06 -9.51 -33.04
C PRO A 111 8.01 -8.12 -33.68
N GLN A 112 6.90 -7.73 -34.32
CA GLN A 112 6.75 -6.43 -34.97
C GLN A 112 6.91 -5.27 -33.99
N THR A 113 6.45 -5.43 -32.73
CA THR A 113 6.66 -4.42 -31.67
C THR A 113 8.15 -4.12 -31.46
N THR A 114 9.03 -5.12 -31.58
CA THR A 114 10.48 -4.91 -31.47
C THR A 114 11.03 -4.10 -32.64
N LEU A 115 10.53 -4.34 -33.85
CA LEU A 115 10.94 -3.65 -35.08
C LEU A 115 10.44 -2.19 -35.09
N ASP A 116 9.22 -1.95 -34.60
CA ASP A 116 8.66 -0.61 -34.47
C ASP A 116 9.42 0.20 -33.40
N MET A 117 9.75 -0.43 -32.26
CA MET A 117 10.64 0.15 -31.26
C MET A 117 12.05 0.44 -31.82
N GLU A 118 12.61 -0.47 -32.62
CA GLU A 118 13.90 -0.26 -33.29
C GLU A 118 13.85 0.96 -34.22
N ALA A 119 12.81 1.07 -35.05
CA ALA A 119 12.63 2.20 -35.96
C ALA A 119 12.53 3.53 -35.21
N LEU A 120 11.80 3.56 -34.09
CA LEU A 120 11.72 4.72 -33.21
C LEU A 120 13.09 5.07 -32.59
N ILE A 121 13.86 4.08 -32.12
CA ILE A 121 15.21 4.31 -31.58
C ILE A 121 16.15 4.87 -32.66
N ARG A 122 16.15 4.29 -33.88
CA ARG A 122 16.93 4.79 -35.03
C ARG A 122 16.55 6.22 -35.41
N ALA A 123 15.29 6.62 -35.22
CA ALA A 123 14.80 7.98 -35.44
C ALA A 123 15.05 8.94 -34.25
N ASN A 124 15.85 8.55 -33.24
CA ASN A 124 16.09 9.29 -31.99
C ASN A 124 14.81 9.57 -31.18
N ARG A 125 13.76 8.73 -31.35
CA ARG A 125 12.46 8.80 -30.68
C ARG A 125 12.33 7.74 -29.57
N GLY A 126 13.41 7.50 -28.83
CA GLY A 126 13.47 6.43 -27.82
C GLY A 126 12.40 6.54 -26.71
N ARG A 127 11.93 7.74 -26.38
CA ARG A 127 10.80 7.94 -25.44
C ARG A 127 9.50 7.32 -25.96
N GLU A 128 9.27 7.39 -27.27
CA GLU A 128 8.10 6.79 -27.90
C GLU A 128 8.23 5.27 -28.00
N ALA A 129 9.44 4.74 -28.21
CA ALA A 129 9.70 3.30 -28.08
C ALA A 129 9.40 2.79 -26.65
N ALA A 130 9.74 3.57 -25.62
CA ALA A 130 9.41 3.24 -24.24
C ALA A 130 7.89 3.30 -23.96
N TYR A 131 7.16 4.26 -24.56
CA TYR A 131 5.70 4.29 -24.46
C TYR A 131 5.06 3.10 -25.20
N LEU A 132 5.57 2.70 -26.37
CA LEU A 132 5.13 1.51 -27.09
C LEU A 132 5.34 0.23 -26.26
N ALA A 133 6.49 0.08 -25.59
CA ALA A 133 6.71 -1.03 -24.66
C ALA A 133 5.74 -1.02 -23.47
N MET A 134 5.47 0.14 -22.88
CA MET A 134 4.51 0.29 -21.77
C MET A 134 3.04 0.17 -22.20
N ASP A 135 2.76 0.06 -23.51
CA ASP A 135 1.41 -0.17 -24.02
C ASP A 135 0.96 -1.64 -23.85
N ALA A 136 1.93 -2.56 -23.69
CA ALA A 136 1.71 -3.98 -23.48
C ALA A 136 0.97 -4.28 -22.15
N GLU A 137 0.01 -5.20 -22.19
CA GLU A 137 -0.80 -5.58 -21.00
C GLU A 137 0.05 -6.09 -19.83
N HIS A 138 1.15 -6.78 -20.11
CA HIS A 138 2.10 -7.27 -19.11
C HIS A 138 2.77 -6.14 -18.30
N PHE A 139 2.89 -4.93 -18.85
CA PHE A 139 3.37 -3.77 -18.09
C PHE A 139 2.45 -3.49 -16.90
N TYR A 140 1.13 -3.50 -17.10
CA TYR A 140 0.16 -3.24 -16.04
C TYR A 140 -0.04 -4.44 -15.12
N ARG A 141 -0.23 -5.65 -15.67
CA ARG A 141 -0.58 -6.86 -14.91
C ARG A 141 0.57 -7.48 -14.14
N SER A 142 1.80 -7.37 -14.64
CA SER A 142 2.97 -7.99 -14.03
C SER A 142 3.95 -6.94 -13.53
N SER A 143 4.39 -6.03 -14.40
CA SER A 143 5.47 -5.10 -14.06
C SER A 143 5.06 -4.09 -12.98
N LEU A 144 3.95 -3.36 -13.17
CA LEU A 144 3.43 -2.40 -12.20
C LEU A 144 2.79 -3.07 -10.97
N LYS A 145 2.16 -4.24 -11.12
CA LYS A 145 1.69 -5.01 -9.95
C LYS A 145 2.87 -5.32 -9.02
N ASN A 146 3.90 -5.99 -9.52
CA ASN A 146 5.06 -6.39 -8.71
C ASN A 146 5.84 -5.17 -8.17
N PHE A 147 5.77 -4.02 -8.86
CA PHE A 147 6.36 -2.76 -8.41
C PHE A 147 5.64 -2.15 -7.20
N PHE A 148 4.31 -2.15 -7.18
CA PHE A 148 3.51 -1.49 -6.13
C PHE A 148 3.04 -2.42 -5.00
N THR A 149 2.84 -3.73 -5.24
CA THR A 149 2.35 -4.68 -4.23
C THR A 149 3.17 -4.68 -2.93
N PRO A 150 4.53 -4.61 -2.92
CA PRO A 150 5.30 -4.52 -1.68
C PRO A 150 4.94 -3.31 -0.81
N TRP A 151 4.42 -2.23 -1.39
CA TRP A 151 4.07 -1.01 -0.65
C TRP A 151 2.67 -1.17 -0.02
N SER A 152 1.85 -2.06 -0.56
CA SER A 152 0.48 -2.30 -0.10
C SER A 152 0.39 -3.27 1.08
N ASN A 153 1.50 -3.80 1.62
CA ASN A 153 1.46 -4.74 2.74
C ASN A 153 2.66 -4.60 3.69
N ALA A 154 2.44 -4.84 4.98
CA ALA A 154 3.45 -4.61 6.02
C ALA A 154 4.62 -5.61 6.00
N ALA A 155 4.49 -6.71 5.25
CA ALA A 155 5.53 -7.71 5.04
C ALA A 155 6.42 -7.43 3.81
N GLU A 156 6.11 -6.38 3.03
CA GLU A 156 6.77 -6.05 1.75
C GLU A 156 6.76 -7.22 0.74
N ASN A 157 5.80 -8.14 0.86
CA ASN A 157 5.69 -9.32 0.02
C ASN A 157 5.26 -8.91 -1.41
N PRO A 158 6.05 -9.19 -2.47
CA PRO A 158 5.66 -8.91 -3.85
C PRO A 158 4.53 -9.82 -4.36
N ASP A 159 4.38 -11.01 -3.79
CA ASP A 159 3.44 -12.05 -4.23
C ASP A 159 2.02 -11.88 -3.64
N ALA A 160 1.77 -10.80 -2.89
CA ALA A 160 0.44 -10.57 -2.34
C ALA A 160 -0.61 -10.38 -3.45
N PRO A 161 -1.89 -10.77 -3.20
CA PRO A 161 -2.98 -10.57 -4.16
C PRO A 161 -3.18 -9.09 -4.51
N LEU A 162 -3.69 -8.83 -5.71
CA LEU A 162 -4.17 -7.52 -6.09
C LEU A 162 -5.19 -7.02 -5.05
N ASN A 163 -5.13 -5.73 -4.77
CA ASN A 163 -5.90 -5.04 -3.75
C ASN A 163 -6.14 -3.59 -4.20
N ASP A 164 -7.01 -2.87 -3.50
CA ASP A 164 -7.40 -1.51 -3.89
C ASP A 164 -6.23 -0.50 -3.89
N PHE A 165 -5.25 -0.62 -3.00
CA PHE A 165 -4.01 0.16 -3.04
C PHE A 165 -3.24 -0.08 -4.35
N THR A 166 -2.94 -1.34 -4.65
CA THR A 166 -2.13 -1.72 -5.82
C THR A 166 -2.86 -1.39 -7.13
N ALA A 167 -4.16 -1.70 -7.22
CA ALA A 167 -4.99 -1.36 -8.38
C ALA A 167 -5.08 0.16 -8.59
N THR A 168 -5.20 0.94 -7.52
CA THR A 168 -5.19 2.41 -7.59
C THR A 168 -3.86 2.94 -8.09
N ALA A 169 -2.74 2.42 -7.60
CA ALA A 169 -1.41 2.82 -8.11
C ALA A 169 -1.22 2.47 -9.59
N ILE A 170 -1.58 1.24 -10.03
CA ILE A 170 -1.54 0.83 -11.44
C ILE A 170 -2.41 1.75 -12.31
N GLY A 171 -3.66 2.01 -11.88
CA GLY A 171 -4.60 2.86 -12.60
C GLY A 171 -4.14 4.31 -12.73
N MET A 172 -3.54 4.87 -11.67
CA MET A 172 -2.94 6.21 -11.73
C MET A 172 -1.81 6.29 -12.76
N VAL A 173 -0.91 5.30 -12.82
CA VAL A 173 0.12 5.25 -13.87
C VAL A 173 -0.54 5.13 -15.26
N ARG A 174 -1.55 4.25 -15.41
CA ARG A 174 -2.24 4.02 -16.68
C ARG A 174 -2.93 5.27 -17.23
N ASP A 175 -3.62 6.04 -16.39
CA ASP A 175 -4.34 7.25 -16.81
C ASP A 175 -3.47 8.52 -16.76
N ASP A 176 -2.16 8.35 -16.50
CA ASP A 176 -1.17 9.42 -16.32
C ASP A 176 -1.58 10.49 -15.30
N VAL A 177 -2.23 10.04 -14.22
CA VAL A 177 -2.60 10.90 -13.08
C VAL A 177 -1.33 11.33 -12.36
N PRO A 178 -1.16 12.64 -12.05
CA PRO A 178 -0.04 13.13 -11.25
C PRO A 178 0.11 12.33 -9.96
N PHE A 179 1.23 11.63 -9.83
CA PHE A 179 1.37 10.58 -8.81
C PHE A 179 1.59 11.14 -7.39
N ASP A 180 1.83 12.44 -7.25
CA ASP A 180 1.74 13.15 -5.98
C ASP A 180 0.33 13.07 -5.36
N GLN A 181 -0.72 13.02 -6.20
CA GLN A 181 -2.11 12.80 -5.77
C GLN A 181 -2.32 11.42 -5.13
N ALA A 182 -1.37 10.49 -5.22
CA ALA A 182 -1.45 9.19 -4.56
C ALA A 182 -1.53 9.29 -3.03
N LEU A 183 -1.16 10.44 -2.45
CA LEU A 183 -1.20 10.67 -1.00
C LEU A 183 -2.38 11.52 -0.51
N TYR A 184 -3.12 12.17 -1.40
CA TYR A 184 -4.14 13.16 -1.00
C TYR A 184 -5.39 13.22 -1.89
N GLY A 185 -5.38 12.56 -3.06
CA GLY A 185 -6.48 12.58 -4.00
C GLY A 185 -7.68 11.77 -3.53
N ASP A 186 -8.88 12.22 -3.88
CA ASP A 186 -10.11 11.41 -3.79
C ASP A 186 -10.18 10.44 -4.99
N ILE A 187 -9.28 9.46 -4.98
CA ILE A 187 -9.03 8.58 -6.13
C ILE A 187 -8.95 7.13 -5.64
N ILE A 188 -9.70 6.26 -6.31
CA ILE A 188 -9.56 4.81 -6.23
C ILE A 188 -9.78 4.21 -7.63
N TYR A 189 -9.16 3.08 -7.93
CA TYR A 189 -9.46 2.31 -9.14
C TYR A 189 -10.09 0.98 -8.78
N VAL A 190 -11.21 0.67 -9.42
CA VAL A 190 -11.97 -0.58 -9.29
C VAL A 190 -12.02 -1.31 -10.64
N GLY A 191 -12.50 -2.56 -10.68
CA GLY A 191 -12.87 -3.19 -11.95
C GLY A 191 -14.07 -2.48 -12.59
N HIS A 192 -14.06 -2.38 -13.93
CA HIS A 192 -15.09 -1.71 -14.72
C HIS A 192 -16.49 -2.32 -14.52
N ASP A 193 -17.53 -1.48 -14.51
CA ASP A 193 -18.91 -1.94 -14.31
C ASP A 193 -19.39 -2.86 -15.46
N ASP A 194 -18.86 -2.71 -16.68
CA ASP A 194 -19.15 -3.58 -17.84
C ASP A 194 -18.64 -5.03 -17.72
N LEU A 195 -17.88 -5.38 -16.67
CA LEU A 195 -17.54 -6.78 -16.36
C LEU A 195 -18.76 -7.57 -15.82
N VAL A 196 -19.93 -6.93 -15.84
CA VAL A 196 -21.25 -7.48 -15.52
C VAL A 196 -22.05 -7.67 -16.80
N HIS A 197 -22.11 -8.91 -17.28
CA HIS A 197 -23.21 -9.31 -18.16
C HIS A 197 -24.32 -9.96 -17.35
N THR A 198 -25.52 -9.40 -17.48
CA THR A 198 -26.78 -10.04 -17.09
C THR A 198 -27.32 -10.72 -18.34
N MET A 199 -27.34 -12.06 -18.38
CA MET A 199 -28.01 -12.77 -19.48
C MET A 199 -29.50 -12.89 -19.16
N THR A 200 -30.35 -12.42 -20.06
CA THR A 200 -31.74 -12.88 -20.16
C THR A 200 -31.71 -14.20 -20.92
N ALA A 201 -32.17 -15.29 -20.31
CA ALA A 201 -32.32 -16.55 -21.02
C ALA A 201 -33.37 -16.43 -22.13
N ALA A 202 -33.16 -17.15 -23.23
CA ALA A 202 -34.18 -17.35 -24.24
C ALA A 202 -35.15 -18.46 -23.79
N ASP A 203 -36.44 -18.20 -24.02
CA ASP A 203 -37.54 -19.18 -24.17
C ASP A 203 -37.99 -20.07 -22.98
N ASP A 204 -37.37 -20.03 -21.80
CA ASP A 204 -37.89 -20.75 -20.60
C ASP A 204 -38.32 -19.87 -19.41
N GLY A 205 -38.01 -18.57 -19.45
CA GLY A 205 -38.35 -17.60 -18.39
C GLY A 205 -37.44 -17.63 -17.15
N VAL A 206 -36.37 -18.43 -17.14
CA VAL A 206 -35.41 -18.50 -16.04
C VAL A 206 -34.27 -17.50 -16.27
N ILE A 207 -34.26 -16.38 -15.55
CA ILE A 207 -33.15 -15.40 -15.64
C ILE A 207 -31.89 -15.95 -14.94
N GLU A 208 -31.10 -16.76 -15.65
CA GLU A 208 -29.75 -17.14 -15.21
C GLU A 208 -28.80 -15.93 -15.21
N THR A 209 -28.64 -15.30 -14.05
CA THR A 209 -27.68 -14.20 -13.87
C THR A 209 -26.23 -14.72 -13.81
N ARG A 210 -25.66 -15.09 -14.98
CA ARG A 210 -24.26 -15.52 -15.10
C ARG A 210 -23.27 -14.35 -14.95
N ARG A 211 -22.93 -14.03 -13.70
CA ARG A 211 -21.93 -12.99 -13.37
C ARG A 211 -20.54 -13.45 -13.81
N HIS A 212 -19.93 -12.70 -14.72
CA HIS A 212 -18.54 -12.94 -15.17
C HIS A 212 -17.53 -12.51 -14.10
N ILE A 213 -17.79 -11.36 -13.47
CA ILE A 213 -17.20 -10.95 -12.18
C ILE A 213 -18.34 -10.40 -11.31
N VAL A 214 -18.27 -10.54 -9.99
CA VAL A 214 -19.19 -9.79 -9.11
C VAL A 214 -18.81 -8.30 -9.18
N PRO A 215 -19.73 -7.39 -9.55
CA PRO A 215 -19.37 -5.98 -9.64
C PRO A 215 -19.00 -5.42 -8.28
N PHE A 216 -18.19 -4.37 -8.30
CA PHE A 216 -17.78 -3.66 -7.10
C PHE A 216 -18.96 -3.24 -6.21
N ASN A 217 -20.09 -2.85 -6.85
CA ASN A 217 -21.33 -2.46 -6.18
C ASN A 217 -22.16 -3.64 -5.61
N ALA A 218 -21.96 -4.88 -6.08
CA ALA A 218 -22.67 -6.08 -5.60
C ALA A 218 -21.86 -6.94 -4.63
N PHE A 219 -20.57 -6.65 -4.44
CA PHE A 219 -19.87 -7.12 -3.24
C PHE A 219 -20.50 -6.48 -2.02
N ALA A 220 -21.13 -7.28 -1.14
CA ALA A 220 -21.69 -6.81 0.13
C ALA A 220 -20.62 -6.46 1.19
N THR A 221 -19.35 -6.77 0.91
CA THR A 221 -18.17 -6.46 1.74
C THR A 221 -17.16 -5.60 0.94
N LEU A 222 -16.50 -4.62 1.55
CA LEU A 222 -15.40 -3.85 0.90
C LEU A 222 -14.08 -4.61 1.07
N THR A 223 -14.11 -5.90 0.73
CA THR A 223 -12.96 -6.79 0.84
C THR A 223 -12.15 -6.77 -0.44
N ASN A 224 -10.84 -7.01 -0.33
CA ASN A 224 -9.98 -7.11 -1.51
C ASN A 224 -10.27 -8.34 -2.41
N SER A 225 -11.26 -9.17 -2.06
CA SER A 225 -11.80 -10.25 -2.88
C SER A 225 -12.19 -9.83 -4.30
N HIS A 226 -12.74 -8.63 -4.49
CA HIS A 226 -13.04 -8.09 -5.82
C HIS A 226 -11.79 -8.03 -6.70
N TYR A 227 -10.67 -7.58 -6.13
CA TYR A 227 -9.40 -7.45 -6.85
C TYR A 227 -8.74 -8.81 -7.07
N THR A 228 -8.87 -9.75 -6.13
CA THR A 228 -8.46 -11.15 -6.34
C THR A 228 -9.22 -11.81 -7.50
N GLU A 229 -10.55 -11.59 -7.60
CA GLU A 229 -11.33 -12.08 -8.74
C GLU A 229 -10.91 -11.39 -10.05
N PHE A 230 -10.78 -10.07 -10.06
CA PHE A 230 -10.31 -9.29 -11.21
C PHE A 230 -8.89 -9.69 -11.67
N GLU A 231 -8.02 -10.11 -10.75
CA GLU A 231 -6.69 -10.64 -11.08
C GLU A 231 -6.74 -12.05 -11.68
N THR A 232 -7.58 -12.93 -11.13
CA THR A 232 -7.52 -14.39 -11.39
C THR A 232 -8.47 -14.87 -12.49
N LYS A 233 -9.58 -14.17 -12.73
CA LYS A 233 -10.57 -14.53 -13.74
C LYS A 233 -10.04 -14.33 -15.16
N LEU A 234 -10.58 -15.13 -16.07
CA LEU A 234 -10.27 -15.12 -17.50
C LEU A 234 -11.54 -14.77 -18.27
N ILE A 235 -11.40 -14.03 -19.36
CA ILE A 235 -12.47 -13.61 -20.27
C ILE A 235 -12.02 -13.80 -21.72
N ASP A 236 -12.95 -14.19 -22.58
CA ASP A 236 -12.82 -14.02 -24.02
C ASP A 236 -13.11 -12.52 -24.34
N PRO A 237 -12.17 -11.80 -24.99
CA PRO A 237 -12.32 -10.36 -25.26
C PRO A 237 -13.25 -10.05 -26.44
N ASP A 238 -13.51 -11.03 -27.31
CA ASP A 238 -14.35 -10.94 -28.50
C ASP A 238 -15.78 -11.46 -28.22
N ASN A 239 -15.91 -12.42 -27.30
CA ASN A 239 -17.18 -12.88 -26.76
C ASN A 239 -17.19 -12.92 -25.23
N LEU A 240 -17.54 -11.79 -24.60
CA LEU A 240 -17.70 -11.66 -23.14
C LEU A 240 -18.82 -12.54 -22.52
N SER A 241 -19.44 -13.45 -23.29
CA SER A 241 -20.38 -14.47 -22.81
C SER A 241 -19.88 -15.92 -22.94
N ASP A 242 -18.72 -16.16 -23.58
CA ASP A 242 -18.13 -17.49 -23.77
C ASP A 242 -17.00 -17.78 -22.76
N ILE A 243 -16.96 -19.02 -22.28
CA ILE A 243 -16.03 -19.53 -21.27
C ILE A 243 -15.14 -20.64 -21.88
N THR A 244 -15.38 -21.03 -23.12
CA THR A 244 -14.92 -22.31 -23.69
C THR A 244 -13.75 -22.21 -24.67
N THR A 245 -13.52 -21.05 -25.30
CA THR A 245 -12.39 -20.84 -26.22
C THR A 245 -11.49 -19.65 -25.82
N GLN A 246 -10.17 -19.81 -26.05
CA GLN A 246 -9.07 -18.86 -25.78
C GLN A 246 -9.26 -17.84 -24.64
N ARG A 247 -9.01 -18.32 -23.42
CA ARG A 247 -9.17 -17.59 -22.16
C ARG A 247 -8.06 -16.57 -21.89
N SER A 248 -8.23 -15.34 -22.37
CA SER A 248 -7.35 -14.22 -22.01
C SER A 248 -7.54 -13.78 -20.54
N ARG A 249 -6.51 -13.21 -19.90
CA ARG A 249 -6.67 -12.59 -18.56
C ARG A 249 -7.26 -11.19 -18.71
N ILE A 250 -8.16 -10.81 -17.80
CA ILE A 250 -8.83 -9.48 -17.83
C ILE A 250 -7.80 -8.36 -17.93
N SER A 251 -7.88 -7.53 -18.97
CA SER A 251 -6.93 -6.44 -19.17
C SER A 251 -7.08 -5.36 -18.08
N PHE A 252 -6.04 -5.13 -17.28
CA PHE A 252 -5.97 -4.01 -16.34
C PHE A 252 -5.93 -2.69 -17.10
N LYS A 253 -5.29 -2.68 -18.28
CA LYS A 253 -5.28 -1.52 -19.18
C LYS A 253 -6.71 -1.13 -19.62
N ARG A 254 -7.54 -2.09 -20.05
CA ARG A 254 -8.92 -1.83 -20.50
C ARG A 254 -9.91 -1.65 -19.35
N PHE A 255 -9.80 -2.45 -18.28
CA PHE A 255 -10.89 -2.66 -17.33
C PHE A 255 -10.65 -2.15 -15.90
N LEU A 256 -9.57 -1.42 -15.61
CA LEU A 256 -9.55 -0.57 -14.40
C LEU A 256 -10.36 0.72 -14.64
N GLN A 257 -11.12 1.18 -13.65
CA GLN A 257 -11.95 2.38 -13.75
C GLN A 257 -11.70 3.30 -12.55
N ARG A 258 -11.36 4.56 -12.82
CA ARG A 258 -11.21 5.60 -11.79
C ARG A 258 -12.59 5.95 -11.20
N LYS A 259 -12.69 5.97 -9.87
CA LYS A 259 -13.85 6.47 -9.13
C LYS A 259 -13.39 7.35 -7.95
N SER A 260 -14.33 8.12 -7.37
CA SER A 260 -14.12 8.80 -6.08
C SER A 260 -13.93 7.74 -4.99
N GLN A 261 -12.87 7.87 -4.20
CA GLN A 261 -12.60 7.00 -3.07
C GLN A 261 -13.68 7.17 -1.99
N LEU A 262 -14.10 8.40 -1.70
CA LEU A 262 -15.17 8.70 -0.76
C LEU A 262 -16.50 8.04 -1.18
N ALA A 263 -16.89 8.18 -2.45
CA ALA A 263 -18.12 7.58 -2.96
C ALA A 263 -18.07 6.05 -2.88
N VAL A 264 -16.93 5.45 -3.21
CA VAL A 264 -16.68 4.00 -3.17
C VAL A 264 -16.69 3.45 -1.74
N LEU A 265 -15.92 4.04 -0.82
CA LEU A 265 -15.80 3.52 0.55
C LEU A 265 -17.09 3.73 1.37
N ASN A 266 -17.81 4.82 1.13
CA ASN A 266 -19.03 5.11 1.89
C ASN A 266 -20.25 4.27 1.52
N GLN A 267 -20.23 3.52 0.40
CA GLN A 267 -21.27 2.53 0.07
C GLN A 267 -21.47 1.47 1.17
N LYS A 268 -20.53 1.30 2.11
CA LYS A 268 -20.64 0.36 3.25
C LYS A 268 -20.56 1.01 4.63
N ALA A 269 -21.01 2.25 4.73
CA ALA A 269 -21.01 3.02 5.99
C ALA A 269 -19.62 3.09 6.66
N ALA A 270 -18.55 3.15 5.85
CA ALA A 270 -17.20 3.45 6.32
C ALA A 270 -17.10 4.84 6.99
N ARG A 271 -18.02 5.75 6.64
CA ARG A 271 -18.13 7.13 7.16
C ARG A 271 -16.83 7.92 6.96
N ILE A 272 -16.10 7.63 5.88
CA ILE A 272 -14.93 8.39 5.48
C ILE A 272 -15.43 9.77 5.03
N THR A 273 -15.01 10.82 5.73
CA THR A 273 -15.29 12.21 5.38
C THR A 273 -14.10 12.87 4.69
N GLU A 274 -12.91 12.26 4.79
CA GLU A 274 -11.68 12.70 4.14
C GLU A 274 -10.91 11.51 3.55
N SER A 275 -10.57 11.60 2.26
CA SER A 275 -9.70 10.66 1.55
C SER A 275 -8.29 11.22 1.40
N ALA A 276 -7.30 10.35 1.47
CA ALA A 276 -5.88 10.62 1.31
C ALA A 276 -5.22 9.61 0.35
N GLY A 277 -5.87 9.37 -0.80
CA GLY A 277 -5.41 8.43 -1.82
C GLY A 277 -5.07 7.04 -1.25
N LEU A 278 -3.88 6.55 -1.58
CA LEU A 278 -3.35 5.25 -1.15
C LEU A 278 -3.27 5.11 0.38
N LEU A 279 -3.13 6.21 1.14
CA LEU A 279 -3.02 6.17 2.61
C LEU A 279 -4.33 5.78 3.32
N THR A 280 -5.47 5.92 2.66
CA THR A 280 -6.82 5.63 3.22
C THR A 280 -7.61 4.62 2.39
N THR A 281 -6.93 3.83 1.57
CA THR A 281 -7.51 2.62 0.95
C THR A 281 -7.88 1.59 2.02
N ASN A 282 -8.74 0.64 1.66
CA ASN A 282 -9.15 -0.43 2.55
C ASN A 282 -7.97 -1.37 2.87
N GLN A 283 -7.08 -1.64 1.89
CA GLN A 283 -5.83 -2.35 2.14
C GLN A 283 -4.90 -1.58 3.09
N ALA A 284 -4.72 -0.27 2.90
CA ALA A 284 -3.96 0.53 3.86
C ALA A 284 -4.56 0.44 5.27
N GLY A 285 -5.90 0.50 5.38
CA GLY A 285 -6.65 0.21 6.60
C GLY A 285 -6.23 -1.09 7.27
N PHE A 286 -6.33 -2.20 6.54
CA PHE A 286 -6.02 -3.56 7.02
C PHE A 286 -4.58 -3.68 7.53
N GLU A 287 -3.62 -3.17 6.77
CA GLU A 287 -2.19 -3.32 7.07
C GLU A 287 -1.70 -2.35 8.14
N PHE A 288 -2.17 -1.10 8.10
CA PHE A 288 -1.55 0.03 8.81
C PHE A 288 -2.37 0.59 9.97
N PHE A 289 -3.66 0.27 10.08
CA PHE A 289 -4.58 0.83 11.10
C PHE A 289 -5.19 -0.24 12.04
N THR A 290 -4.90 -1.53 11.84
CA THR A 290 -5.45 -2.63 12.67
C THR A 290 -4.99 -2.64 14.13
N ALA A 291 -3.83 -2.06 14.45
CA ALA A 291 -3.25 -2.11 15.79
C ALA A 291 -2.55 -0.81 16.22
N GLY A 292 -2.49 -0.57 17.53
CA GLY A 292 -1.80 0.57 18.14
C GLY A 292 -2.39 1.93 17.75
N THR A 293 -1.62 2.99 18.00
CA THR A 293 -2.06 4.39 17.83
C THR A 293 -1.67 4.97 16.46
N ASN A 294 -1.94 4.19 15.39
CA ASN A 294 -1.64 4.47 13.96
C ASN A 294 -0.21 4.94 13.63
N ARG A 295 0.77 4.68 14.53
CA ARG A 295 2.21 4.84 14.29
C ARG A 295 2.68 4.12 13.01
N ARG A 296 2.09 2.95 12.73
CA ARG A 296 2.37 2.15 11.54
C ARG A 296 1.99 2.87 10.23
N ALA A 297 0.89 3.62 10.21
CA ALA A 297 0.50 4.42 9.04
C ALA A 297 1.53 5.51 8.71
N VAL A 298 2.06 6.21 9.72
CA VAL A 298 3.18 7.16 9.52
C VAL A 298 4.43 6.43 9.02
N ARG A 299 4.80 5.30 9.64
CA ARG A 299 5.97 4.50 9.21
C ARG A 299 5.91 4.16 7.72
N PHE A 300 4.82 3.54 7.28
CA PHE A 300 4.71 3.09 5.89
C PHE A 300 4.48 4.24 4.91
N ALA A 301 3.90 5.37 5.33
CA ALA A 301 3.86 6.58 4.50
C ALA A 301 5.29 7.08 4.16
N PHE A 302 6.18 7.17 5.15
CA PHE A 302 7.58 7.55 4.92
C PHE A 302 8.36 6.47 4.16
N LYS A 303 8.23 5.20 4.55
CA LYS A 303 8.96 4.09 3.91
C LYS A 303 8.60 3.91 2.44
N ASN A 304 7.31 3.90 2.13
CA ASN A 304 6.84 3.62 0.77
C ASN A 304 7.10 4.80 -0.16
N PHE A 305 6.78 6.02 0.28
CA PHE A 305 6.73 7.18 -0.59
C PHE A 305 7.91 8.14 -0.47
N LEU A 306 8.63 8.14 0.66
CA LEU A 306 9.85 8.96 0.85
C LEU A 306 11.12 8.09 0.85
N CYS A 307 11.01 6.75 0.85
CA CYS A 307 12.15 5.81 0.87
C CYS A 307 13.02 5.91 2.13
N HIS A 308 12.45 6.38 3.23
CA HIS A 308 13.08 6.41 4.56
C HIS A 308 12.23 5.62 5.56
N ASP A 309 12.80 4.56 6.16
CA ASP A 309 12.21 3.87 7.30
C ASP A 309 12.60 4.55 8.63
N MET A 310 11.95 4.19 9.73
CA MET A 310 12.05 4.91 11.01
C MET A 310 13.47 4.92 11.61
N GLU A 311 14.25 3.88 11.34
CA GLU A 311 15.66 3.78 11.73
C GLU A 311 16.52 4.89 11.10
N GLN A 312 16.16 5.33 9.89
CA GLN A 312 16.84 6.40 9.16
C GLN A 312 16.33 7.81 9.52
N LEU A 313 15.28 7.88 10.35
CA LEU A 313 14.59 9.11 10.74
C LEU A 313 14.72 9.41 12.24
N GLN A 314 15.57 8.66 12.94
CA GLN A 314 15.86 8.88 14.36
C GLN A 314 16.48 10.26 14.58
N ASP A 315 15.76 11.12 15.29
CA ASP A 315 16.26 12.44 15.70
C ASP A 315 15.92 12.71 17.17
N THR A 316 16.91 12.47 18.04
CA THR A 316 16.79 12.67 19.48
C THR A 316 16.85 14.15 19.90
N SER A 317 17.09 15.07 18.96
CA SER A 317 17.12 16.52 19.22
C SER A 317 15.75 17.19 19.12
N ARG A 318 14.70 16.47 18.72
CA ARG A 318 13.32 17.00 18.67
C ARG A 318 12.65 16.95 20.05
N SER A 319 11.79 17.92 20.34
CA SER A 319 10.98 17.95 21.56
C SER A 319 9.94 16.83 21.60
N ASP A 320 9.78 16.17 22.75
CA ASP A 320 8.87 15.05 22.96
C ASP A 320 7.46 15.45 23.44
N PHE A 321 7.10 16.74 23.38
CA PHE A 321 5.80 17.26 23.87
C PHE A 321 4.56 16.66 23.19
N ARG A 322 4.72 16.04 22.00
CA ARG A 322 3.67 15.30 21.28
C ARG A 322 3.71 13.80 21.51
N VAL A 323 4.72 13.27 22.21
CA VAL A 323 4.82 11.82 22.48
C VAL A 323 3.75 11.43 23.49
N ARG A 324 2.94 10.46 23.10
CA ARG A 324 1.70 10.11 23.79
C ARG A 324 1.92 9.39 25.13
N GLN A 325 0.84 9.31 25.89
CA GLN A 325 0.76 8.62 27.18
C GLN A 325 1.00 7.10 27.08
N ASP A 326 0.83 6.49 25.90
CA ASP A 326 0.96 5.04 25.64
C ASP A 326 2.41 4.56 25.46
N VAL A 327 3.40 5.38 25.82
CA VAL A 327 4.83 5.12 25.64
C VAL A 327 5.54 5.33 26.97
N ASP A 328 6.29 4.33 27.41
CA ASP A 328 7.08 4.38 28.64
C ASP A 328 8.17 5.47 28.56
N ARG A 329 8.39 6.17 29.68
CA ARG A 329 9.43 7.22 29.84
C ARG A 329 10.60 6.75 30.72
N ALA A 330 10.52 5.57 31.33
CA ALA A 330 11.62 4.90 32.01
C ALA A 330 11.69 3.40 31.63
N PRO A 331 11.92 3.05 30.33
CA PRO A 331 12.08 1.66 29.92
C PRO A 331 13.13 0.95 30.79
N ALA A 332 12.80 -0.24 31.29
CA ALA A 332 13.64 -1.00 32.23
C ALA A 332 14.07 -0.22 33.51
N GLY A 333 13.34 0.83 33.87
CA GLY A 333 13.63 1.70 35.02
C GLY A 333 14.56 2.88 34.71
N ASP A 334 15.02 3.06 33.47
CA ASP A 334 15.99 4.11 33.10
C ASP A 334 15.41 5.14 32.12
N THR A 335 15.28 6.38 32.58
CA THR A 335 14.75 7.50 31.77
C THR A 335 15.68 7.91 30.63
N ARG A 336 16.98 7.58 30.73
CA ARG A 336 17.98 7.87 29.68
C ARG A 336 17.69 7.05 28.43
N ILE A 337 17.23 5.81 28.56
CA ILE A 337 16.87 4.95 27.42
C ILE A 337 15.78 5.62 26.57
N PHE A 338 14.76 6.20 27.21
CA PHE A 338 13.74 6.96 26.48
C PHE A 338 14.36 8.20 25.80
N LYS A 339 15.09 9.04 26.55
CA LYS A 339 15.62 10.32 26.04
C LYS A 339 16.80 10.20 25.05
N GLN A 340 17.49 9.07 25.00
CA GLN A 340 18.65 8.85 24.11
C GLN A 340 18.34 7.92 22.94
N THR A 341 17.24 7.16 23.00
CA THR A 341 16.92 6.16 21.96
C THR A 341 15.47 6.28 21.51
N CYS A 342 14.49 6.03 22.39
CA CYS A 342 13.09 5.92 21.99
C CYS A 342 12.51 7.22 21.42
N VAL A 343 12.90 8.37 21.99
CA VAL A 343 12.46 9.70 21.54
C VAL A 343 12.81 9.98 20.08
N GLY A 344 13.90 9.38 19.55
CA GLY A 344 14.39 9.59 18.19
C GLY A 344 13.35 9.28 17.12
N CYS A 345 12.61 8.17 17.27
CA CYS A 345 11.45 7.87 16.43
C CYS A 345 10.20 8.60 16.91
N HIS A 346 9.95 8.57 18.23
CA HIS A 346 8.66 8.96 18.79
C HIS A 346 8.32 10.44 18.62
N ALA A 347 9.29 11.36 18.75
CA ALA A 347 9.01 12.80 18.72
C ALA A 347 8.32 13.23 17.42
N GLY A 348 8.90 12.90 16.26
CA GLY A 348 8.29 13.19 14.96
C GLY A 348 7.09 12.29 14.63
N MET A 349 7.21 10.98 14.87
CA MET A 349 6.16 10.03 14.49
C MET A 349 4.85 10.28 15.26
N ASP A 350 4.90 10.52 16.57
CA ASP A 350 3.69 10.76 17.36
C ASP A 350 3.01 12.08 16.98
N ALA A 351 3.81 13.11 16.67
CA ALA A 351 3.36 14.42 16.25
C ALA A 351 2.66 14.41 14.88
N LEU A 352 3.07 13.51 13.98
CA LEU A 352 2.43 13.27 12.68
C LEU A 352 1.22 12.32 12.77
N ALA A 353 1.28 11.31 13.64
CA ALA A 353 0.23 10.29 13.78
C ALA A 353 -1.13 10.82 14.29
N GLY A 354 -1.21 12.09 14.67
CA GLY A 354 -2.47 12.80 14.92
C GLY A 354 -3.35 12.88 13.65
N ALA A 355 -2.76 13.03 12.46
CA ALA A 355 -3.46 13.02 11.16
C ALA A 355 -4.40 11.81 11.01
N PHE A 356 -3.96 10.67 11.53
CA PHE A 356 -4.66 9.38 11.44
C PHE A 356 -5.57 9.08 12.64
N ALA A 357 -5.71 9.97 13.61
CA ALA A 357 -6.36 9.66 14.90
C ALA A 357 -7.84 9.24 14.79
N GLN A 358 -8.52 9.74 13.76
CA GLN A 358 -9.91 9.41 13.45
C GLN A 358 -10.08 8.12 12.63
N TYR A 359 -9.02 7.54 12.08
CA TYR A 359 -9.07 6.33 11.26
C TYR A 359 -8.81 5.05 12.04
N ASN A 360 -9.55 4.00 11.69
CA ASN A 360 -9.39 2.64 12.21
C ASN A 360 -9.73 1.61 11.12
N PHE A 361 -9.37 0.36 11.37
CA PHE A 361 -9.88 -0.78 10.60
C PHE A 361 -10.72 -1.68 11.51
N ASP A 362 -11.99 -1.86 11.19
CA ASP A 362 -12.92 -2.69 11.94
C ASP A 362 -13.98 -3.33 11.03
N ASN A 363 -14.35 -4.57 11.34
CA ASN A 363 -15.28 -5.40 10.56
C ASN A 363 -14.89 -5.53 9.07
N GLY A 364 -13.59 -5.67 8.79
CA GLY A 364 -13.08 -5.89 7.43
C GLY A 364 -13.01 -4.64 6.55
N THR A 365 -13.25 -3.44 7.10
CA THR A 365 -13.15 -2.19 6.33
C THR A 365 -12.48 -1.06 7.10
N ILE A 366 -11.87 -0.13 6.36
CA ILE A 366 -11.40 1.14 6.92
C ILE A 366 -12.60 2.00 7.33
N ARG A 367 -12.51 2.68 8.48
CA ARG A 367 -13.53 3.60 8.98
C ARG A 367 -12.93 4.88 9.53
N GLN A 368 -13.68 5.97 9.41
CA GLN A 368 -13.38 7.23 10.07
C GLN A 368 -14.46 7.53 11.13
N ARG A 369 -14.04 8.07 12.26
CA ARG A 369 -14.91 8.57 13.33
C ARG A 369 -14.80 10.10 13.39
N ASN A 370 -15.87 10.76 13.80
CA ASN A 370 -15.84 12.21 14.09
C ASN A 370 -14.96 12.55 15.31
N THR A 371 -14.58 11.55 16.10
CA THR A 371 -13.74 11.65 17.30
C THR A 371 -12.50 10.76 17.18
N VAL A 372 -11.49 11.00 18.02
CA VAL A 372 -10.30 10.15 18.10
C VAL A 372 -10.70 8.71 18.51
N ASN A 373 -10.09 7.72 17.87
CA ASN A 373 -10.35 6.31 18.19
C ASN A 373 -9.83 5.95 19.58
N ALA A 374 -10.63 5.20 20.35
CA ALA A 374 -10.35 4.81 21.74
C ALA A 374 -8.95 4.17 21.96
N LYS A 375 -8.37 3.54 20.93
CA LYS A 375 -7.00 3.00 20.97
C LYS A 375 -5.92 4.03 21.33
N TYR A 376 -6.16 5.33 21.07
CA TYR A 376 -5.25 6.41 21.46
C TYR A 376 -5.19 6.70 22.96
N THR A 377 -6.16 6.22 23.75
CA THR A 377 -6.22 6.42 25.20
C THR A 377 -6.22 5.12 26.02
N GLN A 378 -6.25 3.95 25.36
CA GLN A 378 -6.26 2.62 26.03
C GLN A 378 -5.12 2.42 27.04
N ASN A 379 -3.93 2.93 26.74
CA ASN A 379 -2.73 2.80 27.59
C ASN A 379 -2.37 4.12 28.29
N GLY A 380 -3.34 5.00 28.54
CA GLY A 380 -3.11 6.32 29.14
C GLY A 380 -2.46 6.31 30.54
N SER A 381 -2.46 5.16 31.23
CA SER A 381 -1.81 4.97 32.53
C SER A 381 -0.29 4.70 32.45
N VAL A 382 0.28 4.43 31.27
CA VAL A 382 1.73 4.14 31.13
C VAL A 382 2.57 5.38 31.44
N TYR A 383 2.20 6.53 30.88
CA TYR A 383 2.77 7.82 31.27
C TYR A 383 1.67 8.90 31.26
N PRO A 384 0.93 9.10 32.37
CA PRO A 384 -0.24 9.99 32.41
C PRO A 384 0.02 11.45 32.01
N ALA A 385 1.25 11.95 32.22
CA ALA A 385 1.67 13.29 31.81
C ALA A 385 2.02 13.42 30.31
N GLY A 386 1.92 12.34 29.53
CA GLY A 386 2.16 12.34 28.09
C GLY A 386 1.04 13.00 27.29
N PHE A 387 1.27 13.19 25.99
CA PHE A 387 0.31 13.88 25.13
C PHE A 387 -1.01 13.09 24.96
N VAL A 388 -2.15 13.75 25.25
CA VAL A 388 -3.50 13.24 24.96
C VAL A 388 -3.90 13.67 23.55
N THR A 389 -4.19 12.72 22.67
CA THR A 389 -4.68 13.03 21.32
C THR A 389 -6.19 13.27 21.36
N THR A 390 -6.61 14.52 21.14
CA THR A 390 -8.02 14.96 21.25
C THR A 390 -8.70 15.22 19.90
N ASN A 391 -7.92 15.41 18.83
CA ASN A 391 -8.40 15.69 17.47
C ASN A 391 -7.46 15.07 16.42
N ASN A 392 -7.69 15.37 15.15
CA ASN A 392 -6.85 14.92 14.01
C ASN A 392 -5.71 15.89 13.64
N SER A 393 -5.32 16.81 14.55
CA SER A 393 -4.23 17.77 14.28
C SER A 393 -2.86 17.10 14.35
N TRP A 394 -1.94 17.59 13.53
CA TRP A 394 -0.56 17.13 13.46
C TRP A 394 0.43 18.29 13.31
N ILE A 395 1.69 18.03 13.67
CA ILE A 395 2.82 18.95 13.46
C ILE A 395 4.05 18.17 13.05
N ASN A 396 4.73 18.63 12.00
CA ASN A 396 5.94 18.02 11.48
C ASN A 396 7.17 18.56 12.21
N LEU A 397 7.55 17.91 13.32
CA LEU A 397 8.78 18.26 14.04
C LEU A 397 10.06 17.99 13.22
N TRP A 398 9.98 17.08 12.24
CA TRP A 398 11.06 16.76 11.29
C TRP A 398 11.22 17.80 10.16
N ALA A 399 10.39 18.84 10.09
CA ALA A 399 10.65 20.01 9.25
C ALA A 399 11.87 20.84 9.73
N SER A 400 12.52 20.43 10.80
CA SER A 400 13.68 21.05 11.43
C SER A 400 14.62 19.97 11.99
N GLY A 401 15.90 20.29 12.17
CA GLY A 401 16.92 19.29 12.53
C GLY A 401 17.41 18.49 11.31
N PRO A 402 18.11 17.36 11.50
CA PRO A 402 18.67 16.54 10.41
C PRO A 402 17.63 16.13 9.36
N ASN A 403 16.41 15.78 9.78
CA ASN A 403 15.35 15.34 8.87
C ASN A 403 14.76 16.47 8.00
N ALA A 404 15.13 17.74 8.22
CA ALA A 404 14.79 18.82 7.30
C ALA A 404 15.38 18.61 5.89
N ALA A 405 16.45 17.81 5.78
CA ALA A 405 17.06 17.38 4.51
C ALA A 405 16.11 16.59 3.59
N LEU A 406 14.96 16.10 4.09
CA LEU A 406 13.89 15.53 3.26
C LEU A 406 13.22 16.58 2.34
N GLY A 407 13.46 17.87 2.57
CA GLY A 407 12.99 18.96 1.70
C GLY A 407 11.48 19.18 1.77
N PHE A 408 10.92 19.24 2.98
CA PHE A 408 9.50 19.54 3.21
C PHE A 408 9.11 20.93 2.67
N LYS A 409 7.99 21.02 1.94
CA LYS A 409 7.48 22.26 1.34
C LYS A 409 6.01 22.47 1.69
N GLY A 410 5.66 23.70 2.07
CA GLY A 410 4.31 24.06 2.51
C GLY A 410 4.13 24.06 4.03
N ALA A 411 2.89 23.89 4.50
CA ALA A 411 2.55 23.97 5.91
C ALA A 411 3.16 22.81 6.72
N THR A 412 3.88 23.13 7.79
CA THR A 412 4.51 22.16 8.70
C THR A 412 3.59 21.71 9.82
N SER A 413 2.32 22.11 9.80
CA SER A 413 1.25 21.64 10.68
C SER A 413 -0.07 21.64 9.92
N GLY A 414 -1.05 20.87 10.41
CA GLY A 414 -2.35 20.76 9.78
C GLY A 414 -3.28 19.82 10.53
N SER A 415 -4.36 19.40 9.87
CA SER A 415 -5.31 18.43 10.38
C SER A 415 -5.67 17.43 9.29
N GLY A 416 -5.91 16.18 9.67
CA GLY A 416 -6.32 15.13 8.74
C GLY A 416 -5.18 14.45 7.99
N ALA A 417 -5.47 13.26 7.48
CA ALA A 417 -4.60 12.44 6.65
C ALA A 417 -4.32 13.10 5.29
N ARG A 418 -5.31 13.78 4.71
CA ARG A 418 -5.17 14.45 3.41
C ARG A 418 -4.11 15.54 3.45
N ALA A 419 -4.19 16.46 4.41
CA ALA A 419 -3.22 17.55 4.54
C ALA A 419 -1.79 17.02 4.83
N LEU A 420 -1.68 15.93 5.59
CA LEU A 420 -0.39 15.25 5.79
C LEU A 420 0.12 14.65 4.47
N GLY A 421 -0.73 14.00 3.69
CA GLY A 421 -0.40 13.47 2.37
C GLY A 421 0.06 14.55 1.39
N GLU A 422 -0.59 15.71 1.38
CA GLU A 422 -0.19 16.89 0.60
C GLU A 422 1.19 17.42 1.03
N LEU A 423 1.54 17.40 2.32
CA LEU A 423 2.88 17.76 2.80
C LEU A 423 3.93 16.73 2.34
N LEU A 424 3.64 15.44 2.49
CA LEU A 424 4.56 14.36 2.14
C LEU A 424 4.85 14.33 0.64
N SER A 425 3.83 14.52 -0.21
CA SER A 425 3.98 14.50 -1.67
C SER A 425 4.82 15.67 -2.21
N LYS A 426 4.91 16.78 -1.46
CA LYS A 426 5.69 17.97 -1.82
C LYS A 426 7.16 17.91 -1.35
N THR A 427 7.59 16.81 -0.73
CA THR A 427 8.99 16.65 -0.30
C THR A 427 9.96 16.40 -1.45
N ASP A 428 11.21 16.83 -1.31
CA ASP A 428 12.29 16.39 -2.23
C ASP A 428 12.56 14.88 -2.09
N ALA A 429 12.32 14.31 -0.90
CA ALA A 429 12.40 12.87 -0.66
C ALA A 429 11.35 12.07 -1.46
N PHE A 430 10.14 12.60 -1.67
CA PHE A 430 9.10 11.95 -2.47
C PHE A 430 9.53 11.75 -3.93
N SER A 431 9.95 12.82 -4.59
CA SER A 431 10.37 12.77 -5.99
C SER A 431 11.62 11.90 -6.18
N GLN A 432 12.59 11.97 -5.25
CA GLN A 432 13.77 11.10 -5.25
C GLN A 432 13.44 9.64 -4.98
N CYS A 433 12.46 9.34 -4.12
CA CYS A 433 12.01 7.98 -3.87
C CYS A 433 11.36 7.36 -5.11
N MET A 434 10.47 8.10 -5.80
CA MET A 434 9.88 7.62 -7.05
C MET A 434 10.96 7.35 -8.11
N ALA A 435 11.90 8.29 -8.31
CA ALA A 435 13.03 8.12 -9.21
C ALA A 435 13.91 6.89 -8.85
N LYS A 436 14.26 6.72 -7.58
CA LYS A 436 15.06 5.59 -7.08
C LYS A 436 14.36 4.24 -7.29
N ARG A 437 13.05 4.17 -7.03
CA ARG A 437 12.27 2.94 -7.20
C ARG A 437 12.14 2.57 -8.69
N VAL A 438 11.84 3.53 -9.56
CA VAL A 438 11.79 3.29 -11.01
C VAL A 438 13.16 2.87 -11.55
N PHE A 439 14.25 3.52 -11.10
CA PHE A 439 15.62 3.08 -11.38
C PHE A 439 15.84 1.62 -10.98
N GLN A 440 15.50 1.24 -9.75
CA GLN A 440 15.60 -0.15 -9.28
C GLN A 440 14.83 -1.14 -10.16
N LYS A 441 13.62 -0.78 -10.61
CA LYS A 441 12.77 -1.65 -11.43
C LYS A 441 13.29 -1.84 -12.86
N VAL A 442 13.82 -0.79 -13.49
CA VAL A 442 14.28 -0.84 -14.89
C VAL A 442 15.71 -1.35 -14.97
N CYS A 443 16.60 -0.80 -14.14
CA CYS A 443 18.03 -1.13 -14.15
C CYS A 443 18.32 -2.48 -13.44
N LEU A 444 17.34 -3.04 -12.71
CA LEU A 444 17.41 -4.29 -11.92
C LEU A 444 18.47 -4.27 -10.80
N ARG A 445 18.82 -3.08 -10.31
CA ARG A 445 19.76 -2.84 -9.21
C ARG A 445 19.48 -1.50 -8.54
N SER A 446 19.91 -1.34 -7.29
CA SER A 446 19.98 -0.01 -6.67
C SER A 446 20.92 0.93 -7.44
N PRO A 447 20.63 2.25 -7.48
CA PRO A 447 21.59 3.23 -7.93
C PRO A 447 22.78 3.26 -6.95
N SER A 448 23.98 3.39 -7.50
CA SER A 448 25.21 3.62 -6.77
C SER A 448 25.34 5.08 -6.32
N GLU A 449 26.32 5.37 -5.47
CA GLU A 449 26.62 6.74 -5.03
C GLU A 449 26.97 7.67 -6.20
N ALA A 450 27.72 7.17 -7.19
CA ALA A 450 28.03 7.90 -8.42
C ALA A 450 26.79 8.29 -9.25
N GLU A 451 25.67 7.58 -9.07
CA GLU A 451 24.40 7.82 -9.78
C GLU A 451 23.43 8.71 -8.98
N ALA A 452 23.82 9.20 -7.80
CA ALA A 452 22.98 10.09 -6.98
C ALA A 452 22.56 11.35 -7.75
N ALA A 453 23.45 11.93 -8.56
CA ALA A 453 23.15 13.06 -9.43
C ALA A 453 22.11 12.69 -10.53
N THR A 454 22.20 11.48 -11.09
CA THR A 454 21.22 10.96 -12.07
C THR A 454 19.84 10.79 -11.42
N VAL A 455 19.76 10.20 -10.23
CA VAL A 455 18.49 10.06 -9.48
C VAL A 455 17.90 11.43 -9.15
N LYS A 456 18.71 12.40 -8.75
CA LYS A 456 18.25 13.78 -8.52
C LYS A 456 17.73 14.45 -9.79
N SER A 457 18.41 14.27 -10.93
CA SER A 457 17.94 14.77 -12.23
C SER A 457 16.60 14.14 -12.64
N LEU A 458 16.45 12.82 -12.49
CA LEU A 458 15.20 12.10 -12.74
C LEU A 458 14.06 12.59 -11.82
N ALA A 459 14.36 12.86 -10.55
CA ALA A 459 13.41 13.43 -9.59
C ALA A 459 12.94 14.84 -10.00
N THR A 460 13.87 15.70 -10.46
CA THR A 460 13.53 17.01 -11.02
C THR A 460 12.68 16.90 -12.29
N GLN A 461 13.02 15.97 -13.20
CA GLN A 461 12.22 15.69 -14.40
C GLN A 461 10.83 15.15 -14.05
N PHE A 462 10.70 14.31 -13.03
CA PHE A 462 9.41 13.78 -12.57
C PHE A 462 8.48 14.89 -12.09
N VAL A 463 8.98 15.83 -11.27
CA VAL A 463 8.21 17.02 -10.85
C VAL A 463 7.87 17.91 -12.05
N ALA A 464 8.82 18.17 -12.95
CA ALA A 464 8.61 19.00 -14.14
C ALA A 464 7.58 18.39 -15.13
N ASN A 465 7.55 17.05 -15.25
CA ASN A 465 6.58 16.31 -16.05
C ASN A 465 5.31 15.98 -15.23
N ASN A 466 4.85 16.90 -14.38
CA ASN A 466 3.58 16.81 -13.65
C ASN A 466 3.40 15.51 -12.84
N HIS A 467 4.48 15.00 -12.24
CA HIS A 467 4.52 13.73 -11.52
C HIS A 467 4.05 12.51 -12.33
N SER A 468 4.24 12.53 -13.66
CA SER A 468 3.96 11.39 -14.54
C SER A 468 4.94 10.24 -14.27
N MET A 469 4.43 9.16 -13.69
CA MET A 469 5.20 7.92 -13.52
C MET A 469 5.53 7.27 -14.87
N LYS A 470 4.64 7.32 -15.88
CA LYS A 470 4.95 6.84 -17.23
C LYS A 470 6.16 7.57 -17.83
N SER A 471 6.17 8.90 -17.76
CA SER A 471 7.29 9.71 -18.25
C SER A 471 8.59 9.40 -17.52
N LEU A 472 8.52 9.11 -16.21
CA LEU A 472 9.67 8.68 -15.40
C LEU A 472 10.17 7.27 -15.79
N PHE A 473 9.28 6.29 -15.98
CA PHE A 473 9.65 4.96 -16.51
C PHE A 473 10.35 5.08 -17.87
N ALA A 474 9.81 5.89 -18.78
CA ALA A 474 10.41 6.16 -20.08
C ALA A 474 11.76 6.89 -20.00
N SER A 475 11.92 7.87 -19.09
CA SER A 475 13.22 8.54 -18.87
C SER A 475 14.29 7.58 -18.35
N VAL A 476 13.93 6.66 -17.46
CA VAL A 476 14.88 5.68 -16.88
C VAL A 476 15.25 4.60 -17.88
N SER A 477 14.34 4.15 -18.73
CA SER A 477 14.62 3.13 -19.75
C SER A 477 15.52 3.61 -20.90
N LEU A 478 15.85 4.91 -20.93
CA LEU A 478 16.79 5.52 -21.87
C LEU A 478 18.20 5.70 -21.30
N LEU A 479 18.43 5.30 -20.04
CA LEU A 479 19.76 5.36 -19.42
C LEU A 479 20.66 4.23 -19.93
N PRO A 480 21.85 4.52 -20.54
CA PRO A 480 22.80 3.50 -21.02
C PRO A 480 23.14 2.45 -19.94
N GLN A 481 23.39 2.90 -18.71
CA GLN A 481 23.71 2.05 -17.56
C GLN A 481 22.58 1.11 -17.09
N CYS A 482 21.38 1.23 -17.67
CA CYS A 482 20.21 0.38 -17.42
C CYS A 482 19.88 -0.52 -18.62
N LEU A 483 20.32 -0.12 -19.82
CA LEU A 483 20.33 -0.94 -21.03
C LEU A 483 21.60 -1.81 -21.15
N GLY A 484 22.59 -1.65 -20.27
CA GLY A 484 23.83 -2.44 -20.29
C GLY A 484 24.82 -1.99 -21.36
N GLU A 485 24.94 -0.67 -21.52
CA GLU A 485 25.82 0.01 -22.49
C GLU A 485 26.82 0.95 -21.79
#